data_AF-D3VRN2-F1
#
_entry.id   AF-D3VRN2-F1
#
_cell.length_a   1.000
_cell.length_b   1.000
_cell.length_c   1.000
_cell.angle_alpha   90.00
_cell.angle_beta   90.00
_cell.angle_gamma   90.00
#
_symmetry.space_group_name_H-M   'P 1'
#
loop_
_entity.id
_entity.type
_entity.pdbx_description
1 polymer ?
#
loop_
_entity_poly.entity_id
_entity_poly.type
_entity_poly.pdbx_seq_one_letter_code
_entity_poly.pdbx_strand_id
1 'polypeptide(L)'
;MIANVKYRGKFMKRIRNRLLTFGSIAVIAVSPAFVAAATAKGRMPESVKLRDLLLQREQLHGAISKTDDKIKNITVLINDLETNLEKLQKDAMPKISKIEKEITSASNESEKLSSELRDAEKTYESVNKQYDLLKRFKDFTDKKINELNYEHIEVDGENVSDINDAKKKFEEAEKSRNELSQKIEVIKKGVTEKQNTIESLKKDKQNIIDKIENTKNEITKNKKSLEQNEAKMMESKVELSGTNFEIKIEEERLNW
;
A
#
# COMPACT_ATOMS: atom_id res chain seq x y z
N MET A 1 29.32 -0.65 51.90
CA MET A 1 30.52 -1.11 51.18
C MET A 1 30.30 -0.76 49.71
N ILE A 2 30.80 0.38 49.20
CA ILE A 2 32.18 0.65 48.69
C ILE A 2 32.48 -0.27 47.50
N ALA A 3 32.84 0.14 46.27
CA ALA A 3 33.07 1.41 45.56
C ALA A 3 32.99 1.08 44.04
N ASN A 4 32.43 1.90 43.13
CA ASN A 4 32.99 3.11 42.49
C ASN A 4 34.47 2.98 42.08
N VAL A 5 34.81 3.11 40.78
CA VAL A 5 35.88 4.03 40.28
C VAL A 5 35.69 4.27 38.77
N LYS A 6 35.43 5.54 38.43
CA LYS A 6 35.66 6.19 37.14
C LYS A 6 37.16 6.48 36.97
N TYR A 7 37.70 6.35 35.75
CA TYR A 7 38.96 7.01 35.41
C TYR A 7 38.77 8.12 34.37
N ARG A 8 38.88 9.37 34.87
CA ARG A 8 39.23 10.60 34.16
C ARG A 8 40.65 11.00 34.60
N GLY A 9 41.41 11.63 33.71
CA GLY A 9 42.65 12.39 33.98
C GLY A 9 43.50 12.42 32.71
N LYS A 10 43.82 13.53 32.02
CA LYS A 10 44.39 14.83 32.43
C LYS A 10 45.50 14.68 33.45
N PHE A 11 46.77 14.81 33.03
CA PHE A 11 47.70 15.87 33.48
C PHE A 11 49.05 15.81 32.73
N MET A 12 49.49 16.98 32.26
CA MET A 12 50.85 17.29 31.83
C MET A 12 51.87 17.15 32.97
N LYS A 13 53.15 16.89 32.65
CA LYS A 13 54.29 17.73 33.09
C LYS A 13 55.65 17.26 32.51
N ARG A 14 56.29 18.21 31.80
CA ARG A 14 57.71 18.64 31.83
C ARG A 14 58.82 17.58 31.94
N ILE A 15 59.74 17.60 30.96
CA ILE A 15 61.18 17.76 31.22
C ILE A 15 61.76 18.71 30.16
N ARG A 16 62.36 19.81 30.62
CA ARG A 16 63.32 20.67 29.88
C ARG A 16 64.73 20.32 30.37
N ASN A 17 65.70 20.64 29.51
CA ASN A 17 67.15 20.83 29.73
C ASN A 17 68.07 19.63 29.47
N ARG A 18 68.85 19.71 28.37
CA ARG A 18 70.28 20.11 28.36
C ARG A 18 70.83 19.91 26.93
N LEU A 19 71.13 21.00 26.22
CA LEU A 19 72.49 21.47 25.94
C LEU A 19 73.44 20.39 25.39
N LEU A 20 73.62 20.41 24.08
CA LEU A 20 74.88 20.03 23.44
C LEU A 20 75.23 21.15 22.44
N THR A 21 76.20 21.95 22.90
CA THR A 21 76.86 23.03 22.17
C THR A 21 77.98 22.49 21.27
N PHE A 22 78.25 23.28 20.24
CA PHE A 22 79.44 23.35 19.38
C PHE A 22 79.43 22.55 18.07
N GLY A 23 79.35 23.32 16.97
CA GLY A 23 79.60 22.84 15.62
C GLY A 23 79.21 23.86 14.55
N SER A 24 79.95 24.96 14.47
CA SER A 24 80.16 25.77 13.24
C SER A 24 78.95 26.47 12.62
N ILE A 25 78.87 27.78 12.87
CA ILE A 25 78.10 28.72 12.03
C ILE A 25 78.73 28.71 10.63
N ALA A 26 78.12 28.00 9.70
CA ALA A 26 78.27 28.31 8.28
C ALA A 26 77.26 29.41 7.95
N VAL A 27 77.70 30.67 8.00
CA VAL A 27 76.98 31.77 7.34
C VAL A 27 77.04 31.45 5.85
N ILE A 28 76.00 30.80 5.33
CA ILE A 28 75.75 30.83 3.90
C ILE A 28 75.34 32.27 3.63
N ALA A 29 76.32 33.07 3.20
CA ALA A 29 76.09 34.36 2.59
C ALA A 29 75.22 34.11 1.36
N VAL A 30 73.90 34.13 1.54
CA VAL A 30 72.97 34.19 0.43
C VAL A 30 73.15 35.58 -0.15
N SER A 31 73.96 35.66 -1.20
CA SER A 31 74.17 36.88 -1.97
C SER A 31 72.80 37.50 -2.28
N PRO A 32 72.59 38.82 -2.13
CA PRO A 32 71.34 39.49 -2.49
C PRO A 32 70.89 39.18 -3.93
N ALA A 33 71.84 38.81 -4.81
CA ALA A 33 71.57 38.35 -6.17
C ALA A 33 70.79 37.01 -6.23
N PHE A 34 70.91 36.12 -5.24
CA PHE A 34 70.18 34.84 -5.22
C PHE A 34 68.75 34.99 -4.69
N VAL A 35 68.52 35.94 -3.76
CA VAL A 35 67.16 36.33 -3.35
C VAL A 35 66.47 37.10 -4.48
N ALA A 36 67.21 37.95 -5.22
CA ALA A 36 66.68 38.64 -6.40
C ALA A 36 66.41 37.69 -7.59
N ALA A 37 67.21 36.63 -7.77
CA ALA A 37 67.02 35.64 -8.84
C ALA A 37 65.80 34.71 -8.60
N ALA A 38 65.38 34.51 -7.34
CA ALA A 38 64.13 33.83 -7.03
C ALA A 38 62.89 34.69 -7.31
N THR A 39 63.04 36.02 -7.35
CA THR A 39 62.00 36.97 -7.76
C THR A 39 62.07 37.40 -9.23
N ALA A 40 63.19 37.11 -9.92
CA ALA A 40 63.44 37.52 -11.30
C ALA A 40 63.33 36.34 -12.29
N LYS A 41 62.20 35.62 -12.24
CA LYS A 41 61.68 34.79 -13.35
C LYS A 41 60.22 34.39 -13.10
N GLY A 42 59.36 35.40 -13.00
CA GLY A 42 58.03 35.43 -13.62
C GLY A 42 57.11 34.20 -13.54
N ARG A 43 56.79 33.69 -12.35
CA ARG A 43 55.46 33.17 -12.02
C ARG A 43 55.18 33.46 -10.55
N MET A 44 54.21 34.35 -10.28
CA MET A 44 53.65 34.46 -8.93
C MET A 44 53.12 33.07 -8.51
N PRO A 45 53.26 32.65 -7.24
CA PRO A 45 52.54 31.49 -6.76
C PRO A 45 51.04 31.74 -6.97
N GLU A 46 50.32 30.77 -7.54
CA GLU A 46 48.85 30.83 -7.67
C GLU A 46 48.26 31.32 -6.34
N SER A 47 47.42 32.36 -6.38
CA SER A 47 46.81 32.84 -5.15
C SER A 47 46.01 31.69 -4.53
N VAL A 48 46.10 31.53 -3.20
CA VAL A 48 45.33 30.51 -2.47
C VAL A 48 43.84 30.64 -2.82
N LYS A 49 43.38 31.89 -2.99
CA LYS A 49 42.04 32.23 -3.46
C LYS A 49 41.71 31.69 -4.86
N LEU A 50 42.62 31.81 -5.83
CA LEU A 50 42.41 31.25 -7.18
C LEU A 50 42.29 29.72 -7.14
N ARG A 51 43.13 29.05 -6.34
CA ARG A 51 43.04 27.60 -6.14
C ARG A 51 41.72 27.16 -5.53
N ASP A 52 41.26 27.87 -4.50
CA ASP A 52 39.99 27.58 -3.83
C ASP A 52 38.80 27.77 -4.80
N LEU A 53 38.81 28.82 -5.62
CA LEU A 53 37.79 29.06 -6.64
C LEU A 53 37.80 27.99 -7.75
N LEU A 54 38.98 27.55 -8.20
CA LEU A 54 39.09 26.46 -9.18
C LEU A 54 38.57 25.12 -8.62
N LEU A 55 38.84 24.84 -7.34
CA LEU A 55 38.29 23.67 -6.65
C LEU A 55 36.76 23.76 -6.55
N GLN A 56 36.22 24.92 -6.18
CA GLN A 56 34.77 25.16 -6.13
C GLN A 56 34.13 24.97 -7.51
N ARG A 57 34.75 25.49 -8.57
CA ARG A 57 34.31 25.30 -9.95
C ARG A 57 34.24 23.82 -10.33
N GLU A 58 35.25 23.03 -9.99
CA GLU A 58 35.26 21.58 -10.26
C GLU A 58 34.17 20.84 -9.48
N GLN A 59 33.98 21.19 -8.20
CA GLN A 59 32.90 20.64 -7.38
C GLN A 59 31.52 20.97 -7.96
N LEU A 60 31.32 22.20 -8.44
CA LEU A 60 30.07 22.62 -9.09
C LEU A 60 29.82 21.89 -10.41
N HIS A 61 30.84 21.69 -11.25
CA HIS A 61 30.71 20.85 -12.45
C HIS A 61 30.32 19.41 -12.10
N GLY A 62 30.95 18.82 -11.08
CA GLY A 62 30.61 17.50 -10.58
C GLY A 62 29.18 17.41 -10.03
N ALA A 63 28.71 18.45 -9.32
CA ALA A 63 27.35 18.53 -8.79
C ALA A 63 26.30 18.68 -9.90
N ILE A 64 26.58 19.52 -10.90
CA ILE A 64 25.72 19.71 -12.08
C ILE A 64 25.60 18.40 -12.86
N SER A 65 26.72 17.73 -13.16
CA SER A 65 26.71 16.45 -13.89
C SER A 65 25.90 15.38 -13.16
N LYS A 66 26.09 15.22 -11.84
CA LYS A 66 25.30 14.27 -11.04
C LYS A 66 23.81 14.60 -11.03
N THR A 67 23.46 15.89 -11.07
CA THR A 67 22.06 16.33 -11.06
C THR A 67 21.42 16.14 -12.44
N ASP A 68 22.17 16.38 -13.52
CA ASP A 68 21.75 16.10 -14.90
C ASP A 68 21.43 14.61 -15.10
N ASP A 69 22.27 13.71 -14.59
CA ASP A 69 22.00 12.27 -14.63
C ASP A 69 20.73 11.89 -13.86
N LYS A 70 20.50 12.52 -12.69
CA LYS A 70 19.25 12.31 -11.91
C LYS A 70 18.02 12.80 -12.66
N ILE A 71 18.09 13.96 -13.31
CA ILE A 71 17.02 14.51 -14.13
C ILE A 71 16.69 13.53 -15.26
N LYS A 72 17.68 13.11 -16.06
CA LYS A 72 17.51 12.14 -17.14
C LYS A 72 16.83 10.86 -16.66
N ASN A 73 17.31 10.27 -15.56
CA ASN A 73 16.76 9.04 -15.00
C ASN A 73 15.31 9.20 -14.55
N ILE A 74 14.98 10.31 -13.87
CA ILE A 74 13.61 10.59 -13.41
C ILE A 74 12.69 10.87 -14.61
N THR A 75 13.15 11.57 -15.64
CA THR A 75 12.36 11.83 -16.86
C THR A 75 12.00 10.54 -17.57
N VAL A 76 12.95 9.62 -17.76
CA VAL A 76 12.69 8.29 -18.33
C VAL A 76 11.64 7.54 -17.50
N LEU A 77 11.82 7.53 -16.18
CA LEU A 77 10.90 6.85 -15.27
C LEU A 77 9.48 7.45 -15.30
N ILE A 78 9.34 8.78 -15.39
CA ILE A 78 8.04 9.43 -15.54
C ILE A 78 7.37 9.01 -16.86
N ASN A 79 8.11 9.03 -17.97
CA ASN A 79 7.57 8.64 -19.28
C ASN A 79 7.11 7.17 -19.28
N ASP A 80 7.88 6.28 -18.65
CA ASP A 80 7.53 4.87 -18.51
C ASP A 80 6.25 4.70 -17.66
N LEU A 81 6.15 5.42 -16.54
CA LEU A 81 4.96 5.39 -15.69
C LEU A 81 3.73 5.98 -16.38
N GLU A 82 3.87 7.07 -17.14
CA GLU A 82 2.78 7.68 -17.92
C GLU A 82 2.28 6.72 -19.01
N THR A 83 3.20 6.10 -19.75
CA THR A 83 2.87 5.07 -20.75
C THR A 83 2.16 3.88 -20.11
N ASN A 84 2.62 3.44 -18.94
CA ASN A 84 1.97 2.36 -18.19
C ASN A 84 0.60 2.77 -17.66
N LEU A 85 0.43 4.01 -17.20
CA LEU A 85 -0.86 4.54 -16.75
C LEU A 85 -1.89 4.57 -17.89
N GLU A 86 -1.49 5.01 -19.07
CA GLU A 86 -2.36 5.01 -20.25
C GLU A 86 -2.83 3.60 -20.62
N LYS A 87 -1.91 2.63 -20.64
CA LYS A 87 -2.24 1.21 -20.86
C LYS A 87 -3.18 0.68 -19.78
N LEU A 88 -2.89 0.95 -18.51
CA LEU A 88 -3.73 0.55 -17.39
C LEU A 88 -5.14 1.14 -17.50
N GLN A 89 -5.29 2.41 -17.82
CA GLN A 89 -6.60 3.06 -17.98
C GLN A 89 -7.38 2.47 -19.16
N LYS A 90 -6.70 2.25 -20.30
CA LYS A 90 -7.31 1.65 -21.49
C LYS A 90 -7.80 0.24 -21.22
N ASP A 91 -7.05 -0.56 -20.48
CA ASP A 91 -7.41 -1.94 -20.13
C ASP A 91 -8.43 -2.00 -18.98
N ALA A 92 -8.40 -1.04 -18.07
CA ALA A 92 -9.27 -1.00 -16.89
C ALA A 92 -10.72 -0.69 -17.25
N MET A 93 -10.96 0.26 -18.15
CA MET A 93 -12.32 0.68 -18.50
C MET A 93 -13.23 -0.47 -18.98
N PRO A 94 -12.83 -1.34 -19.92
CA PRO A 94 -13.65 -2.48 -20.31
C PRO A 94 -13.77 -3.53 -19.20
N LYS A 95 -12.73 -3.73 -18.38
CA LYS A 95 -12.76 -4.67 -17.25
C LYS A 95 -13.73 -4.20 -16.16
N ILE A 96 -13.68 -2.93 -15.78
CA ILE A 96 -14.58 -2.33 -14.79
C ILE A 96 -16.02 -2.39 -15.30
N SER A 97 -16.27 -2.04 -16.58
CA SER A 97 -17.61 -2.13 -17.16
C SER A 97 -18.15 -3.57 -17.16
N LYS A 98 -17.30 -4.56 -17.45
CA LYS A 98 -17.67 -5.98 -17.36
C LYS A 98 -18.01 -6.37 -15.92
N ILE A 99 -17.18 -5.99 -14.96
CA ILE A 99 -17.41 -6.24 -13.52
C ILE A 99 -18.73 -5.61 -13.07
N GLU A 100 -19.03 -4.38 -13.48
CA GLU A 100 -20.28 -3.69 -13.12
C GLU A 100 -21.52 -4.41 -13.68
N LYS A 101 -21.44 -4.92 -14.91
CA LYS A 101 -22.51 -5.74 -15.50
C LYS A 101 -22.70 -7.04 -14.74
N GLU A 102 -21.61 -7.73 -14.37
CA GLU A 102 -21.66 -8.96 -13.59
C GLU A 102 -22.23 -8.70 -12.17
N ILE A 103 -21.85 -7.61 -11.51
CA ILE A 103 -22.43 -7.17 -10.23
C ILE A 103 -23.92 -6.92 -10.37
N THR A 104 -24.35 -6.23 -11.44
CA THR A 104 -25.77 -5.93 -11.68
C THR A 104 -26.56 -7.20 -11.91
N SER A 105 -26.04 -8.13 -12.73
CA SER A 105 -26.68 -9.42 -12.97
C SER A 105 -26.80 -10.24 -11.68
N ALA A 106 -25.71 -10.37 -10.92
CA ALA A 106 -25.69 -11.09 -9.66
C ALA A 106 -26.62 -10.45 -8.60
N SER A 107 -26.74 -9.11 -8.59
CA SER A 107 -27.63 -8.40 -7.68
C SER A 107 -29.09 -8.68 -8.02
N ASN A 108 -29.47 -8.59 -9.30
CA ASN A 108 -30.83 -8.90 -9.74
C ASN A 108 -31.20 -10.35 -9.44
N GLU A 109 -30.28 -11.29 -9.65
CA GLU A 109 -30.48 -12.70 -9.31
C GLU A 109 -30.60 -12.90 -7.79
N SER A 110 -29.75 -12.24 -7.00
CA SER A 110 -29.83 -12.27 -5.54
C SER A 110 -31.15 -11.69 -5.02
N GLU A 111 -31.65 -10.60 -5.60
CA GLU A 111 -32.94 -10.00 -5.26
C GLU A 111 -34.10 -10.93 -5.61
N LYS A 112 -34.05 -11.56 -6.79
CA LYS A 112 -35.05 -12.56 -7.19
C LYS A 112 -35.08 -13.74 -6.23
N LEU A 113 -33.91 -14.32 -5.90
CA LEU A 113 -33.80 -15.39 -4.92
C LEU A 113 -34.28 -14.94 -3.53
N SER A 114 -34.02 -13.70 -3.14
CA SER A 114 -34.49 -13.15 -1.86
C SER A 114 -36.01 -12.98 -1.82
N SER A 115 -36.64 -12.64 -2.95
CA SER A 115 -38.10 -12.62 -3.07
C SER A 115 -38.67 -14.04 -2.98
N GLU A 116 -38.11 -14.98 -3.74
CA GLU A 116 -38.50 -16.39 -3.69
C GLU A 116 -38.34 -16.99 -2.29
N LEU A 117 -37.29 -16.58 -1.57
CA LEU A 117 -37.07 -16.98 -0.18
C LEU A 117 -38.19 -16.51 0.73
N ARG A 118 -38.59 -15.23 0.64
CA ARG A 118 -39.67 -14.68 1.47
C ARG A 118 -40.99 -15.38 1.22
N ASP A 119 -41.31 -15.66 -0.04
CA ASP A 119 -42.52 -16.38 -0.41
C ASP A 119 -42.49 -17.84 0.09
N ALA A 120 -41.34 -18.51 -0.01
CA ALA A 120 -41.14 -19.85 0.52
C ALA A 120 -41.25 -19.88 2.06
N GLU A 121 -40.66 -18.91 2.76
CA GLU A 121 -40.74 -18.78 4.23
C GLU A 121 -42.18 -18.53 4.69
N LYS A 122 -42.94 -17.66 4.00
CA LYS A 122 -44.35 -17.42 4.28
C LYS A 122 -45.21 -18.67 4.08
N THR A 123 -44.94 -19.41 3.00
CA THR A 123 -45.63 -20.68 2.71
C THR A 123 -45.29 -21.73 3.77
N TYR A 124 -44.02 -21.85 4.13
CA TYR A 124 -43.55 -22.73 5.18
C TYR A 124 -44.20 -22.42 6.52
N GLU A 125 -44.33 -21.15 6.90
CA GLU A 125 -44.98 -20.77 8.16
C GLU A 125 -46.45 -21.23 8.21
N SER A 126 -47.17 -21.09 7.08
CA SER A 126 -48.55 -21.58 6.96
C SER A 126 -48.63 -23.11 7.07
N VAL A 127 -47.79 -23.84 6.34
CA VAL A 127 -47.74 -25.30 6.37
C VAL A 127 -47.32 -25.80 7.76
N ASN A 128 -46.37 -25.13 8.41
CA ASN A 128 -45.92 -25.49 9.75
C ASN A 128 -47.05 -25.34 10.78
N LYS A 129 -47.87 -24.29 10.69
CA LYS A 129 -49.07 -24.14 11.55
C LYS A 129 -50.08 -25.26 11.33
N GLN A 130 -50.33 -25.65 10.07
CA GLN A 130 -51.21 -26.78 9.76
C GLN A 130 -50.66 -28.10 10.29
N TYR A 131 -49.36 -28.35 10.10
CA TYR A 131 -48.66 -29.50 10.67
C TYR A 131 -48.82 -29.56 12.18
N ASP A 132 -48.59 -28.45 12.90
CA ASP A 132 -48.69 -28.41 14.36
C ASP A 132 -50.13 -28.70 14.86
N LEU A 133 -51.15 -28.23 14.14
CA LEU A 133 -52.55 -28.54 14.44
C LEU A 133 -52.86 -30.02 14.21
N LEU A 134 -52.48 -30.55 13.05
CA LEU A 134 -52.68 -31.97 12.71
C LEU A 134 -51.91 -32.89 13.65
N LYS A 135 -50.71 -32.50 14.08
CA LYS A 135 -49.92 -33.22 15.06
C LYS A 135 -50.64 -33.33 16.40
N ARG A 136 -51.16 -32.21 16.91
CA ARG A 136 -51.94 -32.20 18.17
C ARG A 136 -53.19 -33.07 18.06
N PHE A 137 -53.89 -33.00 16.93
CA PHE A 137 -55.06 -33.84 16.68
C PHE A 137 -54.68 -35.32 16.65
N LYS A 138 -53.62 -35.68 15.93
CA LYS A 138 -53.09 -37.04 15.87
C LYS A 138 -52.70 -37.55 17.27
N ASP A 139 -51.95 -36.77 18.04
CA ASP A 139 -51.50 -37.14 19.38
C ASP A 139 -52.69 -37.33 20.35
N PHE A 140 -53.70 -36.45 20.27
CA PHE A 140 -54.95 -36.58 21.04
C PHE A 140 -55.71 -37.85 20.67
N THR A 141 -55.89 -38.10 19.38
CA THR A 141 -56.60 -39.25 18.85
C THR A 141 -55.88 -40.56 19.18
N ASP A 142 -54.57 -40.63 18.97
CA ASP A 142 -53.76 -41.81 19.32
C ASP A 142 -53.86 -42.10 20.84
N LYS A 143 -53.87 -41.06 21.69
CA LYS A 143 -54.11 -41.21 23.13
C LYS A 143 -55.51 -41.76 23.44
N LYS A 144 -56.56 -41.22 22.81
CA LYS A 144 -57.94 -41.64 23.05
C LYS A 144 -58.20 -43.07 22.59
N ILE A 145 -57.63 -43.48 21.46
CA ILE A 145 -57.69 -44.86 20.97
C ILE A 145 -57.02 -45.81 21.98
N ASN A 146 -55.87 -45.43 22.53
CA ASN A 146 -55.20 -46.24 23.56
C ASN A 146 -56.05 -46.38 24.84
N GLU A 147 -56.76 -45.33 25.25
CA GLU A 147 -57.71 -45.39 26.38
C GLU A 147 -58.88 -46.34 26.08
N LEU A 148 -59.50 -46.23 24.90
CA LEU A 148 -60.61 -47.10 24.50
C LEU A 148 -60.19 -48.57 24.38
N ASN A 149 -59.01 -48.83 23.82
CA ASN A 149 -58.43 -50.17 23.74
C ASN A 149 -58.19 -50.76 25.14
N TYR A 150 -57.76 -49.95 26.11
CA TYR A 150 -57.60 -50.37 27.50
C TYR A 150 -58.93 -50.71 28.17
N GLU A 151 -59.99 -49.98 27.84
CA GLU A 151 -61.36 -50.22 28.32
C GLU A 151 -62.10 -51.33 27.53
N HIS A 152 -61.45 -51.98 26.56
CA HIS A 152 -62.05 -52.95 25.64
C HIS A 152 -63.28 -52.42 24.86
N ILE A 153 -63.28 -51.12 24.55
CA ILE A 153 -64.33 -50.46 23.76
C ILE A 153 -63.85 -50.39 22.31
N GLU A 154 -64.62 -50.98 21.40
CA GLU A 154 -64.35 -50.86 19.95
C GLU A 154 -64.67 -49.45 19.45
N VAL A 155 -63.76 -48.91 18.64
CA VAL A 155 -63.99 -47.68 17.87
C VAL A 155 -64.83 -48.05 16.65
N ASP A 156 -65.94 -47.33 16.44
CA ASP A 156 -66.80 -47.58 15.28
C ASP A 156 -66.08 -47.32 13.93
N GLY A 157 -66.61 -47.91 12.86
CA GLY A 157 -65.99 -47.85 11.53
C GLY A 157 -65.93 -46.45 10.92
N GLU A 158 -66.87 -45.56 11.25
CA GLU A 158 -66.88 -44.17 10.78
C GLU A 158 -65.72 -43.38 11.41
N ASN A 159 -65.55 -43.48 12.74
CA ASN A 159 -64.43 -42.85 13.44
C ASN A 159 -63.08 -43.39 12.96
N VAL A 160 -62.95 -44.70 12.71
CA VAL A 160 -61.72 -45.28 12.14
C VAL A 160 -61.38 -44.67 10.77
N SER A 161 -62.39 -44.42 9.93
CA SER A 161 -62.18 -43.75 8.63
C SER A 161 -61.66 -42.32 8.81
N ASP A 162 -62.32 -41.53 9.67
CA ASP A 162 -61.94 -40.15 9.95
C ASP A 162 -60.51 -40.04 10.53
N ILE A 163 -60.14 -40.97 11.40
CA ILE A 163 -58.79 -41.07 11.97
C ILE A 163 -57.75 -41.34 10.88
N ASN A 164 -58.03 -42.26 9.97
CA ASN A 164 -57.12 -42.61 8.87
C ASN A 164 -56.96 -41.45 7.89
N ASP A 165 -58.03 -40.72 7.59
CA ASP A 165 -57.97 -39.55 6.72
C ASP A 165 -57.21 -38.39 7.38
N ALA A 166 -57.34 -38.21 8.69
CA ALA A 166 -56.52 -37.25 9.44
C ALA A 166 -55.03 -37.64 9.46
N LYS A 167 -54.69 -38.93 9.58
CA LYS A 167 -53.32 -39.43 9.50
C LYS A 167 -52.69 -39.16 8.12
N LYS A 168 -53.42 -39.39 7.03
CA LYS A 168 -52.97 -39.05 5.67
C LYS A 168 -52.69 -37.55 5.52
N LYS A 169 -53.62 -36.70 5.96
CA LYS A 169 -53.43 -35.24 5.93
C LYS A 169 -52.20 -34.80 6.74
N PHE A 170 -51.94 -35.43 7.88
CA PHE A 170 -50.75 -35.19 8.68
C PHE A 170 -49.46 -35.57 7.92
N GLU A 171 -49.41 -36.76 7.32
CA GLU A 171 -48.25 -37.23 6.54
C GLU A 171 -47.97 -36.32 5.33
N GLU A 172 -49.03 -35.88 4.63
CA GLU A 172 -48.93 -34.93 3.52
C GLU A 172 -48.39 -33.57 4.00
N ALA A 173 -48.88 -33.05 5.12
CA ALA A 173 -48.40 -31.81 5.72
C ALA A 173 -46.94 -31.91 6.18
N GLU A 174 -46.54 -33.05 6.78
CA GLU A 174 -45.16 -33.32 7.19
C GLU A 174 -44.21 -33.35 6.00
N LYS A 175 -44.61 -34.05 4.93
CA LYS A 175 -43.84 -34.12 3.69
C LYS A 175 -43.68 -32.72 3.07
N SER A 176 -44.77 -31.98 2.92
CA SER A 176 -44.75 -30.62 2.36
C SER A 176 -43.88 -29.67 3.20
N ARG A 177 -43.95 -29.76 4.53
CA ARG A 177 -43.10 -28.99 5.45
C ARG A 177 -41.62 -29.28 5.22
N ASN A 178 -41.25 -30.55 5.14
CA ASN A 178 -39.85 -30.96 4.96
C ASN A 178 -39.30 -30.52 3.61
N GLU A 179 -40.07 -30.67 2.53
CA GLU A 179 -39.71 -30.20 1.19
C GLU A 179 -39.51 -28.67 1.14
N LEU A 180 -40.42 -27.91 1.76
CA LEU A 180 -40.29 -26.46 1.86
C LEU A 180 -39.07 -26.04 2.70
N SER A 181 -38.79 -26.75 3.79
CA SER A 181 -37.60 -26.50 4.62
C SER A 181 -36.31 -26.65 3.82
N GLN A 182 -36.19 -27.74 3.05
CA GLN A 182 -35.04 -27.99 2.17
C GLN A 182 -34.93 -26.93 1.09
N LYS A 183 -36.05 -26.54 0.47
CA LYS A 183 -36.08 -25.47 -0.54
C LYS A 183 -35.59 -24.14 0.02
N ILE A 184 -36.03 -23.75 1.22
CA ILE A 184 -35.59 -22.54 1.91
C ILE A 184 -34.07 -22.55 2.12
N GLU A 185 -33.51 -23.67 2.56
CA GLU A 185 -32.07 -23.81 2.78
C GLU A 185 -31.26 -23.66 1.48
N VAL A 186 -31.71 -24.29 0.40
CA VAL A 186 -31.10 -24.16 -0.93
C VAL A 186 -31.11 -22.72 -1.42
N ILE A 187 -32.25 -22.02 -1.29
CA ILE A 187 -32.37 -20.62 -1.69
C ILE A 187 -31.46 -19.73 -0.83
N LYS A 188 -31.41 -19.93 0.49
CA LYS A 188 -30.52 -19.19 1.41
C LYS A 188 -29.05 -19.32 1.00
N LYS A 189 -28.63 -20.54 0.66
CA LYS A 189 -27.28 -20.80 0.16
C LYS A 189 -27.02 -20.06 -1.15
N GLY A 190 -27.96 -20.12 -2.10
CA GLY A 190 -27.86 -19.40 -3.37
C GLY A 190 -27.75 -17.89 -3.21
N VAL A 191 -28.54 -17.28 -2.32
CA VAL A 191 -28.43 -15.84 -1.98
C VAL A 191 -27.04 -15.51 -1.45
N THR A 192 -26.51 -16.33 -0.54
CA THR A 192 -25.19 -16.12 0.08
C THR A 192 -24.07 -16.23 -0.95
N GLU A 193 -24.13 -17.22 -1.84
CA GLU A 193 -23.17 -17.39 -2.94
C GLU A 193 -23.16 -16.17 -3.89
N LYS A 194 -24.34 -15.61 -4.20
CA LYS A 194 -24.44 -14.40 -5.02
C LYS A 194 -23.89 -13.17 -4.31
N GLN A 195 -24.15 -13.01 -3.02
CA GLN A 195 -23.59 -11.93 -2.21
C GLN A 195 -22.06 -12.00 -2.14
N ASN A 196 -21.49 -13.18 -1.89
CA ASN A 196 -20.04 -13.39 -1.90
C ASN A 196 -19.42 -13.08 -3.27
N THR A 197 -20.10 -13.46 -4.36
CA THR A 197 -19.68 -13.13 -5.73
C THR A 197 -19.63 -11.62 -5.94
N ILE A 198 -20.67 -10.90 -5.51
CA ILE A 198 -20.75 -9.43 -5.60
C ILE A 198 -19.61 -8.78 -4.80
N GLU A 199 -19.31 -9.25 -3.59
CA GLU A 199 -18.22 -8.73 -2.76
C GLU A 199 -16.85 -8.95 -3.41
N SER A 200 -16.61 -10.14 -3.96
CA SER A 200 -15.37 -10.43 -4.70
C SER A 200 -15.20 -9.50 -5.90
N LEU A 201 -16.26 -9.32 -6.70
CA LEU A 201 -16.25 -8.43 -7.86
C LEU A 201 -16.04 -6.97 -7.47
N LYS A 202 -16.64 -6.50 -6.37
CA LYS A 202 -16.39 -5.16 -5.83
C LYS A 202 -14.93 -4.97 -5.43
N LYS A 203 -14.33 -5.99 -4.79
CA LYS A 203 -12.91 -5.98 -4.43
C LYS A 203 -12.02 -5.94 -5.66
N ASP A 204 -12.34 -6.71 -6.70
CA ASP A 204 -11.59 -6.69 -7.96
C ASP A 204 -11.66 -5.32 -8.65
N LYS A 205 -12.85 -4.70 -8.68
CA LYS A 205 -13.01 -3.32 -9.16
C LYS A 205 -12.15 -2.35 -8.36
N GLN A 206 -12.17 -2.43 -7.03
CA GLN A 206 -11.38 -1.55 -6.18
C GLN A 206 -9.88 -1.73 -6.40
N ASN A 207 -9.40 -2.97 -6.52
CA ASN A 207 -7.99 -3.26 -6.80
C ASN A 207 -7.51 -2.62 -8.11
N ILE A 208 -8.35 -2.57 -9.15
CA ILE A 208 -8.03 -1.90 -10.42
C ILE A 208 -7.91 -0.39 -10.20
N ILE A 209 -8.86 0.21 -9.49
CA ILE A 209 -8.86 1.65 -9.17
C ILE A 209 -7.62 2.02 -8.35
N ASP A 210 -7.30 1.24 -7.32
CA ASP A 210 -6.16 1.47 -6.44
C ASP A 210 -4.84 1.40 -7.20
N LYS A 211 -4.69 0.47 -8.15
CA LYS A 211 -3.50 0.39 -9.00
C LYS A 211 -3.32 1.66 -9.85
N ILE A 212 -4.39 2.13 -10.47
CA ILE A 212 -4.37 3.37 -11.26
C ILE A 212 -3.98 4.56 -10.39
N GLU A 213 -4.58 4.67 -9.21
CA GLU A 213 -4.35 5.78 -8.29
C GLU A 213 -2.93 5.76 -7.72
N ASN A 214 -2.41 4.59 -7.38
CA ASN A 214 -1.02 4.43 -6.95
C ASN A 214 -0.03 4.87 -8.03
N THR A 215 -0.24 4.46 -9.29
CA THR A 215 0.61 4.90 -10.41
C THR A 215 0.53 6.42 -10.62
N LYS A 216 -0.66 7.03 -10.52
CA LYS A 216 -0.79 8.50 -10.57
C LYS A 216 -0.01 9.18 -9.45
N ASN A 217 -0.10 8.67 -8.23
CA ASN A 217 0.60 9.23 -7.07
C ASN A 217 2.12 9.13 -7.23
N GLU A 218 2.62 8.02 -7.78
CA GLU A 218 4.03 7.86 -8.12
C GLU A 218 4.49 8.88 -9.18
N ILE A 219 3.72 9.08 -10.26
CA ILE A 219 4.00 10.09 -11.28
C ILE A 219 4.09 11.48 -10.64
N THR A 220 3.11 11.86 -9.83
CA THR A 220 3.09 13.16 -9.14
C THR A 220 4.32 13.35 -8.24
N LYS A 221 4.69 12.33 -7.48
CA LYS A 221 5.89 12.36 -6.61
C LYS A 221 7.17 12.53 -7.42
N ASN A 222 7.27 11.84 -8.56
CA ASN A 222 8.44 11.90 -9.42
C ASN A 222 8.53 13.24 -10.16
N LYS A 223 7.40 13.80 -10.63
CA LYS A 223 7.34 15.17 -11.20
C LYS A 223 7.82 16.22 -10.21
N LYS A 224 7.36 16.15 -8.95
CA LYS A 224 7.86 17.06 -7.89
C LYS A 224 9.37 16.91 -7.66
N SER A 225 9.88 15.68 -7.73
CA SER A 225 11.33 15.42 -7.57
C SER A 225 12.14 15.92 -8.76
N LEU A 226 11.57 15.87 -9.97
CA LEU A 226 12.15 16.43 -11.19
C LEU A 226 12.30 17.95 -11.05
N GLU A 227 11.22 18.66 -10.72
CA GLU A 227 11.21 20.12 -10.50
C GLU A 227 12.27 20.55 -9.47
N GLN A 228 12.39 19.81 -8.36
CA GLN A 228 13.40 20.09 -7.34
C GLN A 228 14.83 19.90 -7.84
N ASN A 229 15.09 18.89 -8.66
CA ASN A 229 16.42 18.66 -9.22
C ASN A 229 16.77 19.68 -10.31
N GLU A 230 15.79 20.08 -11.13
CA GLU A 230 15.95 21.15 -12.11
C GLU A 230 16.28 22.48 -11.43
N ALA A 231 15.57 22.84 -10.35
CA ALA A 231 15.86 24.04 -9.57
C ALA A 231 17.28 24.01 -8.98
N LYS A 232 17.69 22.90 -8.35
CA LYS A 232 19.06 22.73 -7.80
C LYS A 232 20.14 22.83 -8.88
N MET A 233 19.88 22.27 -10.07
CA MET A 233 20.80 22.36 -11.20
C MET A 233 20.92 23.81 -11.68
N MET A 234 19.82 24.55 -11.78
CA MET A 234 19.85 25.96 -12.15
C MET A 234 20.61 26.80 -11.12
N GLU A 235 20.37 26.59 -9.83
CA GLU A 235 21.11 27.23 -8.74
C GLU A 235 22.62 26.97 -8.85
N SER A 236 23.02 25.71 -9.04
CA SER A 236 24.43 25.33 -9.21
C SER A 236 25.05 25.95 -10.48
N LYS A 237 24.28 26.09 -11.57
CA LYS A 237 24.73 26.75 -12.81
C LYS A 237 24.93 28.26 -12.62
N VAL A 238 24.05 28.91 -11.85
CA VAL A 238 24.20 30.32 -11.48
C VAL A 238 25.43 30.53 -10.61
N GLU A 239 25.63 29.68 -9.60
CA GLU A 239 26.83 29.71 -8.74
C GLU A 239 28.12 29.48 -9.53
N LEU A 240 28.10 28.53 -10.48
CA LEU A 240 29.24 28.26 -11.36
C LEU A 240 29.58 29.48 -12.22
N SER A 241 28.57 30.19 -12.73
CA SER A 241 28.76 31.44 -13.49
C SER A 241 29.42 32.52 -12.62
N GLY A 242 28.94 32.70 -11.38
CA GLY A 242 29.55 33.61 -10.40
C GLY A 242 31.01 33.25 -10.10
N THR A 243 31.28 31.98 -9.83
CA THR A 243 32.63 31.45 -9.57
C THR A 243 33.56 31.70 -10.76
N ASN A 244 33.10 31.44 -12.00
CA ASN A 244 33.89 31.71 -13.21
C ASN A 244 34.19 33.22 -13.38
N PHE A 245 33.25 34.09 -13.02
CA PHE A 245 33.47 35.54 -13.05
C PHE A 245 34.52 35.98 -12.01
N GLU A 246 34.47 35.44 -10.79
CA GLU A 246 35.46 35.71 -9.76
C GLU A 246 36.86 35.18 -10.11
N ILE A 247 36.94 33.98 -10.71
CA ILE A 247 38.20 33.43 -11.25
C ILE A 247 38.80 34.40 -12.24
N LYS A 248 37.99 34.90 -13.20
CA LYS A 248 38.47 35.85 -14.22
C LYS A 248 39.03 37.13 -13.60
N ILE A 249 38.36 37.69 -12.61
CA ILE A 249 38.85 38.89 -11.89
C ILE A 249 40.17 38.60 -11.18
N GLU A 250 40.29 37.45 -10.52
CA GLU A 250 41.49 37.07 -9.78
C GLU A 250 42.68 36.77 -10.73
N GLU A 251 42.42 36.12 -11.87
CA GLU A 251 43.41 35.93 -12.94
C GLU A 251 43.88 37.27 -13.52
N GLU A 252 42.97 38.21 -13.80
CA GLU A 252 43.32 39.57 -14.25
C GLU A 252 44.17 40.30 -13.20
N ARG A 253 43.88 40.16 -11.90
CA ARG A 253 44.67 40.76 -10.81
C ARG A 253 46.08 40.19 -10.67
N LEU A 254 46.26 38.89 -10.92
CA LEU A 254 47.56 38.22 -10.82
C LEU A 254 48.45 38.44 -12.05
N ASN A 255 47.85 38.84 -13.18
CA ASN A 255 48.53 39.16 -14.43
C ASN A 255 48.99 40.63 -14.53
N TRP A 256 48.68 41.46 -13.54
CA TRP A 256 49.13 42.85 -13.38
C TRP A 256 50.20 42.94 -12.27
#